data_AF-A0A968VWL1-F1
#
_entry.id   AF-A0A968VWL1-F1
#
_cell.length_a   1.000
_cell.length_b   1.000
_cell.length_c   1.000
_cell.angle_alpha   90.00
_cell.angle_beta   90.00
_cell.angle_gamma   90.00
#
_symmetry.space_group_name_H-M   'P 1'
#
loop_
_entity.id
_entity.type
_entity.pdbx_description
1 polymer ?
#
loop_
_entity_poly.entity_id
_entity_poly.type
_entity_poly.pdbx_seq_one_letter_code
_entity_poly.pdbx_strand_id
1 'polypeptide(L)'
;MIIWMADRLNATASNKLLKLIEEPPENTVFLLVAESSENILPTIVSRTQIINVPRIKHTDIAQALQAEHGLPEQASVNIARIANGSYVTAVELLNSSEELDFNFEKFTGFMRMTYGRKWEEIFIWVEEMSQLGRERLKSFFNYTQRLLRENYMLSLGNAQLAYLKDNEQEFSDKFHLAINWDNAPQMVHELNSAAADIERNAYNKIVLLDLALKVTKLIKK
;
A
#
# COMPACT_ATOMS: atom_id res chain seq x y z
N MET A 1 15.45 -13.81 -22.30
CA MET A 1 15.48 -12.37 -21.92
C MET A 1 14.33 -12.09 -20.98
N ILE A 2 14.58 -11.39 -19.87
CA ILE A 2 13.53 -11.00 -18.91
C ILE A 2 13.38 -9.48 -18.96
N ILE A 3 12.16 -8.99 -19.12
CA ILE A 3 11.83 -7.57 -19.01
C ILE A 3 10.88 -7.41 -17.82
N TRP A 4 11.34 -6.68 -16.83
CA TRP A 4 10.55 -6.29 -15.66
C TRP A 4 9.78 -5.00 -15.93
N MET A 5 8.54 -4.90 -15.44
CA MET A 5 7.64 -3.75 -15.66
C MET A 5 7.49 -3.38 -17.14
N ALA A 6 7.15 -4.36 -17.98
CA ALA A 6 6.99 -4.18 -19.43
C ALA A 6 5.88 -3.16 -19.79
N ASP A 7 4.92 -2.94 -18.89
CA ASP A 7 3.88 -1.91 -18.95
C ASP A 7 4.40 -0.47 -18.75
N ARG A 8 5.65 -0.30 -18.30
CA ARG A 8 6.30 1.02 -18.19
C ARG A 8 7.20 1.35 -19.38
N LEU A 9 7.24 0.50 -20.40
CA LEU A 9 8.01 0.78 -21.62
C LEU A 9 7.41 1.97 -22.37
N ASN A 10 8.28 2.92 -22.74
CA ASN A 10 7.87 3.99 -23.65
C ASN A 10 7.57 3.44 -25.06
N ALA A 11 6.80 4.20 -25.84
CA ALA A 11 6.37 3.78 -27.17
C ALA A 11 7.53 3.36 -28.10
N THR A 12 8.66 4.07 -28.03
CA THR A 12 9.85 3.77 -28.84
C THR A 12 10.45 2.42 -28.49
N ALA A 13 10.58 2.11 -27.20
CA ALA A 13 11.09 0.83 -26.72
C ALA A 13 10.12 -0.31 -27.08
N SER A 14 8.82 -0.11 -26.87
CA SER A 14 7.79 -1.11 -27.19
C SER A 14 7.76 -1.46 -28.68
N ASN A 15 7.88 -0.48 -29.58
CA ASN A 15 7.94 -0.72 -31.03
C ASN A 15 9.21 -1.47 -31.47
N LYS A 16 10.35 -1.22 -30.80
CA LYS A 16 11.58 -1.99 -31.07
C LYS A 16 11.45 -3.44 -30.58
N LEU A 17 10.86 -3.63 -29.39
CA LEU A 17 10.58 -4.95 -28.85
C LEU A 17 9.66 -5.77 -29.76
N LEU A 18 8.68 -5.11 -30.40
CA LEU A 18 7.76 -5.75 -31.35
C LEU A 18 8.49 -6.55 -32.44
N LYS A 19 9.54 -5.96 -33.03
CA LYS A 19 10.31 -6.62 -34.09
C LYS A 19 11.01 -7.89 -33.59
N LEU A 20 11.47 -7.88 -32.33
CA LEU A 20 12.18 -9.01 -31.72
C LEU A 20 11.24 -10.14 -31.29
N ILE A 21 10.00 -9.82 -30.90
CA ILE A 21 9.01 -10.85 -30.54
C ILE A 21 8.33 -11.46 -31.77
N GLU A 22 8.27 -10.73 -32.90
CA GLU A 22 7.74 -11.23 -34.17
C GLU A 22 8.67 -12.27 -34.82
N GLU A 23 9.97 -11.96 -34.86
CA GLU A 23 10.99 -12.83 -35.42
C GLU A 23 12.06 -13.08 -34.35
N PRO A 24 11.76 -13.91 -33.33
CA PRO A 24 12.68 -14.17 -32.24
C PRO A 24 13.92 -14.90 -32.78
N PRO A 25 15.14 -14.54 -32.31
CA PRO A 25 16.33 -15.31 -32.61
C PRO A 25 16.18 -16.77 -32.18
N GLU A 26 16.88 -17.69 -32.85
CA GLU A 26 16.83 -19.11 -32.49
C GLU A 26 17.18 -19.33 -31.01
N ASN A 27 16.51 -20.31 -30.39
CA ASN A 27 16.68 -20.68 -28.97
C ASN A 27 16.46 -19.53 -27.97
N THR A 28 15.60 -18.55 -28.29
CA THR A 28 15.31 -17.41 -27.41
C THR A 28 13.90 -17.46 -26.83
N VAL A 29 13.80 -17.28 -25.51
CA VAL A 29 12.52 -17.08 -24.80
C VAL A 29 12.47 -15.66 -24.22
N PHE A 30 11.34 -14.98 -24.41
CA PHE A 30 11.05 -13.69 -23.81
C PHE A 30 10.09 -13.86 -22.64
N LEU A 31 10.47 -13.34 -21.47
CA LEU A 31 9.62 -13.28 -20.28
C LEU A 31 9.35 -11.81 -19.98
N LEU A 32 8.08 -11.40 -20.12
CA LEU A 32 7.63 -10.06 -19.83
C LEU A 32 6.82 -10.09 -18.53
N VAL A 33 7.20 -9.27 -17.56
CA VAL A 33 6.49 -9.12 -16.29
C VAL A 33 5.87 -7.73 -16.25
N ALA A 34 4.58 -7.62 -15.94
CA ALA A 34 3.85 -6.36 -15.85
C ALA A 34 2.78 -6.43 -14.76
N GLU A 35 2.40 -5.27 -14.22
CA GLU A 35 1.33 -5.18 -13.22
C GLU A 35 -0.05 -5.28 -13.86
N SER A 36 -0.19 -4.73 -15.08
CA SER A 36 -1.42 -4.86 -15.88
C SER A 36 -1.12 -5.05 -17.36
N SER A 37 -1.73 -6.05 -17.97
CA SER A 37 -1.65 -6.27 -19.42
C SER A 37 -2.35 -5.19 -20.23
N GLU A 38 -3.28 -4.43 -19.64
CA GLU A 38 -4.01 -3.33 -20.30
C GLU A 38 -3.10 -2.15 -20.64
N ASN A 39 -2.01 -1.99 -19.87
CA ASN A 39 -1.01 -0.94 -20.09
C ASN A 39 0.05 -1.33 -21.12
N ILE A 40 0.01 -2.57 -21.64
CA ILE A 40 0.92 -3.04 -22.70
C ILE A 40 0.25 -2.80 -24.06
N LEU A 41 1.05 -2.46 -25.07
CA LEU A 41 0.54 -2.34 -26.44
C LEU A 41 -0.19 -3.62 -26.88
N PRO A 42 -1.42 -3.52 -27.42
CA PRO A 42 -2.20 -4.68 -27.86
C PRO A 42 -1.46 -5.58 -28.86
N THR A 43 -0.56 -4.99 -29.66
CA THR A 43 0.26 -5.68 -30.66
C THR A 43 1.36 -6.56 -30.05
N ILE A 44 1.85 -6.24 -28.84
CA ILE A 44 2.74 -7.10 -28.07
C ILE A 44 1.90 -8.22 -27.44
N VAL A 45 0.78 -7.88 -26.82
CA VAL A 45 -0.12 -8.84 -26.15
C VAL A 45 -0.62 -9.91 -27.12
N SER A 46 -0.94 -9.56 -28.37
CA SER A 46 -1.40 -10.53 -29.38
C SER A 46 -0.33 -11.53 -29.83
N ARG A 47 0.95 -11.29 -29.50
CA ARG A 47 2.11 -12.12 -29.86
C ARG A 47 2.75 -12.79 -28.65
N THR A 48 2.17 -12.63 -27.47
CA THR A 48 2.65 -13.24 -26.23
C THR A 48 1.57 -14.12 -25.62
N GLN A 49 2.00 -15.06 -24.77
CA GLN A 49 1.09 -15.84 -23.97
C GLN A 49 0.92 -15.16 -22.60
N ILE A 50 -0.31 -14.79 -22.27
CA ILE A 50 -0.63 -14.24 -20.94
C ILE A 50 -0.68 -15.39 -19.93
N ILE A 51 0.12 -15.28 -18.88
CA ILE A 51 0.05 -16.14 -17.70
C ILE A 51 -0.30 -15.25 -16.52
N ASN A 52 -1.53 -15.38 -16.02
CA ASN A 52 -1.98 -14.64 -14.85
C ASN A 52 -1.45 -15.33 -13.58
N VAL A 53 -0.75 -14.57 -12.74
CA VAL A 53 -0.32 -15.03 -11.42
C VAL A 53 -1.35 -14.56 -10.40
N PRO A 54 -2.26 -15.43 -9.91
CA PRO A 54 -3.27 -15.01 -8.96
C PRO A 54 -2.65 -14.72 -7.59
N ARG A 55 -3.36 -13.92 -6.79
CA ARG A 55 -3.05 -13.73 -5.37
C ARG A 55 -3.09 -15.08 -4.64
N ILE A 56 -2.14 -15.30 -3.73
CA ILE A 56 -2.10 -16.51 -2.91
C ILE A 56 -3.27 -16.47 -1.91
N LYS A 57 -3.91 -17.61 -1.64
CA LYS A 57 -4.99 -17.66 -0.65
C LYS A 57 -4.44 -17.36 0.74
N HIS A 58 -5.23 -16.66 1.56
CA HIS A 58 -4.83 -16.34 2.93
C HIS A 58 -4.58 -17.59 3.78
N THR A 59 -5.30 -18.68 3.53
CA THR A 59 -5.07 -19.97 4.20
C THR A 59 -3.68 -20.53 3.93
N ASP A 60 -3.24 -20.42 2.68
CA ASP A 60 -1.98 -21.01 2.22
C ASP A 60 -0.81 -20.19 2.73
N ILE A 61 -0.93 -18.84 2.72
CA ILE A 61 0.05 -17.96 3.37
C ILE A 61 0.11 -18.26 4.87
N ALA A 62 -1.03 -18.33 5.57
CA ALA A 62 -1.04 -18.58 7.01
C ALA A 62 -0.39 -19.92 7.37
N GLN A 63 -0.65 -20.98 6.59
CA GLN A 63 -0.02 -22.29 6.76
C GLN A 63 1.50 -22.22 6.52
N ALA A 64 1.94 -21.54 5.46
CA ALA A 64 3.36 -21.35 5.19
C ALA A 64 4.07 -20.59 6.33
N LEU A 65 3.46 -19.52 6.84
CA LEU A 65 3.98 -18.75 7.97
C LEU A 65 4.10 -19.60 9.25
N GLN A 66 3.12 -20.47 9.52
CA GLN A 66 3.19 -21.38 10.67
C GLN A 66 4.32 -22.40 10.50
N ALA A 67 4.43 -23.01 9.31
CA ALA A 67 5.40 -24.07 9.04
C ALA A 67 6.85 -23.55 8.97
N GLU A 68 7.08 -22.42 8.31
CA GLU A 68 8.42 -21.89 8.03
C GLU A 68 8.94 -20.95 9.13
N HIS A 69 8.05 -20.22 9.81
CA HIS A 69 8.41 -19.19 10.78
C HIS A 69 7.90 -19.47 12.20
N GLY A 70 7.18 -20.57 12.43
CA GLY A 70 6.74 -20.99 13.77
C GLY A 70 5.74 -20.06 14.44
N LEU A 71 5.02 -19.25 13.66
CA LEU A 71 4.05 -18.29 14.19
C LEU A 71 2.81 -18.97 14.78
N PRO A 72 2.23 -18.41 15.86
CA PRO A 72 0.92 -18.83 16.35
C PRO A 72 -0.16 -18.66 15.29
N GLU A 73 -1.15 -19.56 15.27
CA GLU A 73 -2.23 -19.61 14.27
C GLU A 73 -2.89 -18.25 14.05
N GLN A 74 -3.29 -17.57 15.13
CA GLN A 74 -3.98 -16.29 15.07
C GLN A 74 -3.09 -15.17 14.46
N ALA A 75 -1.80 -15.16 14.79
CA ALA A 75 -0.84 -14.20 14.22
C ALA A 75 -0.64 -14.46 12.72
N SER A 76 -0.50 -15.73 12.31
CA SER A 76 -0.34 -16.10 10.90
C SER A 76 -1.55 -15.74 10.05
N VAL A 77 -2.76 -15.96 10.56
CA VAL A 77 -4.01 -15.57 9.87
C VAL A 77 -4.09 -14.06 9.71
N ASN A 78 -3.73 -13.30 10.75
CA ASN A 78 -3.72 -11.84 10.69
C ASN A 78 -2.73 -11.32 9.65
N ILE A 79 -1.49 -11.81 9.67
CA ILE A 79 -0.45 -11.40 8.72
C ILE A 79 -0.83 -11.79 7.29
N ALA A 80 -1.35 -13.00 7.08
CA ALA A 80 -1.80 -13.45 5.76
C ALA A 80 -2.88 -12.56 5.15
N ARG A 81 -3.80 -12.04 5.97
CA ARG A 81 -4.83 -11.08 5.55
C ARG A 81 -4.23 -9.72 5.22
N ILE A 82 -3.33 -9.20 6.05
CA ILE A 82 -2.65 -7.91 5.80
C ILE A 82 -1.81 -7.96 4.53
N ALA A 83 -1.11 -9.08 4.31
CA ALA A 83 -0.26 -9.30 3.14
C ALA A 83 -1.05 -9.44 1.83
N ASN A 84 -2.39 -9.58 1.91
CA ASN A 84 -3.32 -9.52 0.79
C ASN A 84 -2.88 -10.38 -0.42
N GLY A 85 -2.44 -11.61 -0.15
CA GLY A 85 -2.02 -12.56 -1.18
C GLY A 85 -0.57 -12.46 -1.66
N SER A 86 0.26 -11.60 -1.06
CA SER A 86 1.71 -11.50 -1.29
C SER A 86 2.49 -12.18 -0.17
N TYR A 87 3.15 -13.31 -0.45
CA TYR A 87 4.00 -13.98 0.55
C TYR A 87 5.20 -13.12 0.95
N VAL A 88 5.80 -12.40 -0.01
CA VAL A 88 6.92 -11.48 0.25
C VAL A 88 6.53 -10.43 1.28
N THR A 89 5.37 -9.80 1.10
CA THR A 89 4.85 -8.82 2.06
C THR A 89 4.55 -9.46 3.40
N ALA A 90 4.05 -10.71 3.43
CA ALA A 90 3.83 -11.43 4.68
C ALA A 90 5.13 -11.63 5.48
N VAL A 91 6.22 -12.01 4.81
CA VAL A 91 7.55 -12.17 5.42
C VAL A 91 8.16 -10.84 5.83
N GLU A 92 7.99 -9.78 5.03
CA GLU A 92 8.40 -8.42 5.40
C GLU A 92 7.70 -7.96 6.69
N LEU A 93 6.39 -8.23 6.83
CA LEU A 93 5.64 -7.91 8.04
C LEU A 93 6.14 -8.66 9.29
N LEU A 94 6.80 -9.82 9.12
CA LEU A 94 7.46 -10.53 10.22
C LEU A 94 8.76 -9.87 10.65
N ASN A 95 9.56 -9.47 9.68
CA ASN A 95 10.90 -8.96 9.92
C ASN A 95 10.90 -7.46 10.30
N SER A 96 9.87 -6.73 9.94
CA SER A 96 9.81 -5.27 10.05
C SER A 96 8.87 -4.79 11.18
N SER A 97 9.08 -5.26 12.41
CA SER A 97 8.35 -4.73 13.57
C SER A 97 8.62 -3.24 13.76
N GLU A 98 9.87 -2.81 13.62
CA GLU A 98 10.28 -1.41 13.80
C GLU A 98 9.61 -0.46 12.80
N GLU A 99 9.46 -0.86 11.54
CA GLU A 99 8.80 -0.03 10.53
C GLU A 99 7.29 0.06 10.77
N LEU A 100 6.66 -1.04 11.18
CA LEU A 100 5.25 -1.04 11.56
C LEU A 100 4.99 -0.19 12.79
N ASP A 101 5.86 -0.27 13.80
CA ASP A 101 5.76 0.53 15.02
C ASP A 101 5.99 2.02 14.72
N PHE A 102 6.97 2.34 13.86
CA PHE A 102 7.19 3.70 13.36
C PHE A 102 5.96 4.22 12.61
N ASN A 103 5.41 3.44 11.69
CA ASN A 103 4.22 3.83 10.93
C ASN A 103 3.00 4.01 11.84
N PHE A 104 2.84 3.16 12.86
CA PHE A 104 1.80 3.30 13.86
C PHE A 104 1.97 4.58 14.68
N GLU A 105 3.17 4.87 15.18
CA GLU A 105 3.47 6.10 15.92
C GLU A 105 3.15 7.34 15.07
N LYS A 106 3.64 7.37 13.81
CA LYS A 106 3.40 8.50 12.92
C LYS A 106 1.93 8.64 12.53
N PHE A 107 1.20 7.52 12.35
CA PHE A 107 -0.23 7.53 12.08
C PHE A 107 -1.01 8.09 13.27
N THR A 108 -0.81 7.53 14.47
CA THR A 108 -1.55 7.95 15.67
C THR A 108 -1.27 9.42 16.01
N GLY A 109 -0.02 9.86 15.88
CA GLY A 109 0.36 11.27 15.96
C GLY A 109 -0.40 12.10 14.95
N PHE A 110 -0.34 11.73 13.66
CA PHE A 110 -0.98 12.45 12.55
C PHE A 110 -2.49 12.60 12.75
N MET A 111 -3.18 11.53 13.14
CA MET A 111 -4.62 11.60 13.38
C MET A 111 -4.97 12.44 14.62
N ARG A 112 -4.17 12.39 15.69
CA ARG A 112 -4.38 13.22 16.90
C ARG A 112 -4.17 14.70 16.63
N MET A 113 -3.10 15.05 15.91
CA MET A 113 -2.78 16.45 15.59
C MET A 113 -3.77 17.08 14.62
N THR A 114 -4.26 16.30 13.63
CA THR A 114 -5.29 16.76 12.67
C THR A 114 -6.66 16.88 13.34
N TYR A 115 -7.05 15.92 14.20
CA TYR A 115 -8.28 16.03 15.00
C TYR A 115 -8.24 17.24 15.96
N GLY A 116 -7.10 17.45 16.63
CA GLY A 116 -6.89 18.56 17.57
C GLY A 116 -6.57 19.91 16.93
N ARG A 117 -6.41 19.97 15.60
CA ARG A 117 -5.98 21.16 14.84
C ARG A 117 -4.70 21.80 15.36
N LYS A 118 -3.73 20.98 15.73
CA LYS A 118 -2.47 21.41 16.32
C LYS A 118 -1.45 21.73 15.23
N TRP A 119 -1.56 22.93 14.64
CA TRP A 119 -0.78 23.31 13.47
C TRP A 119 0.74 23.26 13.67
N GLU A 120 1.24 23.65 14.84
CA GLU A 120 2.67 23.57 15.16
C GLU A 120 3.18 22.12 15.11
N GLU A 121 2.46 21.17 15.73
CA GLU A 121 2.78 19.75 15.69
C GLU A 121 2.69 19.19 14.25
N ILE A 122 1.70 19.65 13.45
CA ILE A 122 1.57 19.27 12.04
C ILE A 122 2.79 19.71 11.23
N PHE A 123 3.27 20.94 11.41
CA PHE A 123 4.45 21.41 10.68
C PHE A 123 5.69 20.58 11.04
N ILE A 124 5.91 20.29 12.33
CA ILE A 124 7.02 19.43 12.78
C ILE A 124 6.92 18.04 12.13
N TRP A 125 5.73 17.44 12.15
CA TRP A 125 5.49 16.14 11.53
C TRP A 125 5.77 16.16 10.01
N VAL A 126 5.35 17.21 9.31
CA VAL A 126 5.60 17.37 7.87
C VAL A 126 7.10 17.48 7.58
N GLU A 127 7.86 18.23 8.39
CA GLU A 127 9.32 18.31 8.23
C GLU A 127 9.96 16.92 8.38
N GLU A 128 9.63 16.20 9.45
CA GLU A 128 10.17 14.86 9.73
C GLU A 128 9.84 13.88 8.60
N MET A 129 8.57 13.80 8.20
CA MET A 129 8.11 12.88 7.16
C MET A 129 8.69 13.23 5.79
N SER A 130 8.93 14.52 5.50
CA SER A 130 9.48 14.94 4.21
C SER A 130 10.93 14.45 3.97
N GLN A 131 11.67 14.17 5.05
CA GLN A 131 13.03 13.62 4.99
C GLN A 131 13.06 12.11 4.69
N LEU A 132 11.92 11.42 4.78
CA LEU A 132 11.84 10.00 4.48
C LEU A 132 11.99 9.73 2.99
N GLY A 133 12.61 8.60 2.67
CA GLY A 133 12.66 8.09 1.30
C GLY A 133 11.28 7.69 0.78
N ARG A 134 11.14 7.66 -0.56
CA ARG A 134 9.88 7.31 -1.25
C ARG A 134 9.25 6.01 -0.72
N GLU A 135 10.06 4.96 -0.59
CA GLU A 135 9.54 3.65 -0.18
C GLU A 135 8.97 3.68 1.25
N ARG A 136 9.60 4.42 2.17
CA ARG A 136 9.05 4.60 3.52
C ARG A 136 7.76 5.42 3.52
N LEU A 137 7.66 6.45 2.69
CA LEU A 137 6.42 7.22 2.55
C LEU A 137 5.28 6.37 1.96
N LYS A 138 5.57 5.54 0.96
CA LYS A 138 4.59 4.58 0.42
C LYS A 138 4.14 3.58 1.47
N SER A 139 5.08 3.01 2.22
CA SER A 139 4.78 2.10 3.33
C SER A 139 3.86 2.77 4.34
N PHE A 140 4.16 4.02 4.74
CA PHE A 140 3.31 4.81 5.61
C PHE A 140 1.89 5.06 5.05
N PHE A 141 1.74 5.41 3.76
CA PHE A 141 0.43 5.61 3.16
C PHE A 141 -0.38 4.32 3.10
N ASN A 142 0.23 3.22 2.69
CA ASN A 142 -0.42 1.90 2.66
C ASN A 142 -0.88 1.48 4.07
N TYR A 143 -0.01 1.71 5.08
CA TYR A 143 -0.33 1.45 6.47
C TYR A 143 -1.50 2.31 6.96
N THR A 144 -1.48 3.61 6.64
CA THR A 144 -2.55 4.56 6.99
C THR A 144 -3.88 4.18 6.35
N GLN A 145 -3.88 3.81 5.07
CA GLN A 145 -5.09 3.35 4.38
C GLN A 145 -5.65 2.07 4.99
N ARG A 146 -4.78 1.12 5.37
CA ARG A 146 -5.20 -0.09 6.09
C ARG A 146 -5.89 0.30 7.39
N LEU A 147 -5.27 1.11 8.24
CA LEU A 147 -5.88 1.50 9.52
C LEU A 147 -7.17 2.31 9.33
N LEU A 148 -7.27 3.18 8.34
CA LEU A 148 -8.53 3.86 8.02
C LEU A 148 -9.62 2.85 7.65
N ARG A 149 -9.30 1.82 6.85
CA ARG A 149 -10.24 0.73 6.53
C ARG A 149 -10.68 -0.02 7.78
N GLU A 150 -9.75 -0.40 8.66
CA GLU A 150 -10.11 -1.12 9.90
C GLU A 150 -11.01 -0.27 10.81
N ASN A 151 -10.66 1.01 11.01
CA ASN A 151 -11.46 1.94 11.81
C ASN A 151 -12.86 2.17 11.20
N TYR A 152 -12.95 2.20 9.87
CA TYR A 152 -14.24 2.25 9.18
C TYR A 152 -15.07 0.97 9.38
N MET A 153 -14.45 -0.22 9.34
CA MET A 153 -15.15 -1.48 9.64
C MET A 153 -15.66 -1.52 11.08
N LEU A 154 -14.86 -1.02 12.04
CA LEU A 154 -15.27 -0.89 13.44
C LEU A 154 -16.45 0.07 13.60
N SER A 155 -16.45 1.22 12.91
CA SER A 155 -17.56 2.18 13.01
C SER A 155 -18.87 1.66 12.39
N LEU A 156 -18.81 0.68 11.49
CA LEU A 156 -19.96 -0.05 10.99
C LEU A 156 -20.44 -1.19 11.91
N GLY A 157 -19.81 -1.39 13.07
CA GLY A 157 -20.12 -2.46 14.02
C GLY A 157 -19.64 -3.85 13.58
N ASN A 158 -18.79 -3.92 12.55
CA ASN A 158 -18.29 -5.18 12.01
C ASN A 158 -16.87 -5.49 12.50
N ALA A 159 -16.74 -5.63 13.82
CA ALA A 159 -15.45 -5.92 14.48
C ALA A 159 -14.80 -7.23 14.00
N GLN A 160 -15.58 -8.17 13.47
CA GLN A 160 -15.05 -9.41 12.90
C GLN A 160 -14.24 -9.20 11.60
N LEU A 161 -14.40 -8.05 10.95
CA LEU A 161 -13.66 -7.66 9.75
C LEU A 161 -12.55 -6.65 10.00
N ALA A 162 -12.41 -6.20 11.26
CA ALA A 162 -11.36 -5.29 11.70
C ALA A 162 -10.18 -6.12 12.23
N TYR A 163 -9.00 -5.94 11.63
CA TYR A 163 -7.80 -6.70 11.97
C TYR A 163 -6.71 -5.74 12.44
N LEU A 164 -6.59 -5.65 13.76
CA LEU A 164 -5.70 -4.75 14.44
C LEU A 164 -4.76 -5.57 15.33
N LYS A 165 -3.50 -5.13 15.42
CA LYS A 165 -2.60 -5.58 16.51
C LYS A 165 -3.11 -5.05 17.85
N ASP A 166 -2.65 -5.60 18.97
CA ASP A 166 -3.11 -5.21 20.32
C ASP A 166 -2.97 -3.69 20.57
N ASN A 167 -1.84 -3.09 20.18
CA ASN A 167 -1.61 -1.64 20.28
C ASN A 167 -2.52 -0.82 19.34
N GLU A 168 -2.78 -1.34 18.14
CA GLU A 168 -3.67 -0.71 17.16
C GLU A 168 -5.12 -0.73 17.65
N GLN A 169 -5.54 -1.81 18.31
CA GLN A 169 -6.88 -2.00 18.87
C GLN A 169 -7.19 -0.92 19.91
N GLU A 170 -6.30 -0.70 20.87
CA GLU A 170 -6.50 0.30 21.93
C GLU A 170 -6.71 1.73 21.38
N PHE A 171 -6.00 2.07 20.31
CA PHE A 171 -6.16 3.35 19.63
C PHE A 171 -7.50 3.41 18.87
N SER A 172 -7.78 2.37 18.10
CA SER A 172 -8.96 2.27 17.24
C SER A 172 -10.28 2.20 18.01
N ASP A 173 -10.30 1.64 19.21
CA ASP A 173 -11.48 1.62 20.08
C ASP A 173 -12.01 3.02 20.41
N LYS A 174 -11.14 4.04 20.40
CA LYS A 174 -11.53 5.43 20.59
C LYS A 174 -11.63 6.18 19.27
N PHE A 175 -10.72 5.88 18.34
CA PHE A 175 -10.56 6.64 17.11
C PHE A 175 -11.63 6.31 16.05
N HIS A 176 -12.19 5.10 16.03
CA HIS A 176 -13.20 4.71 15.04
C HIS A 176 -14.42 5.65 15.02
N LEU A 177 -14.76 6.28 16.15
CA LEU A 177 -15.85 7.26 16.25
C LEU A 177 -15.63 8.51 15.39
N ALA A 178 -14.38 8.85 15.10
CA ALA A 178 -14.02 9.97 14.22
C ALA A 178 -14.10 9.60 12.73
N ILE A 179 -14.28 8.31 12.39
CA ILE A 179 -14.31 7.80 11.02
C ILE A 179 -15.73 7.34 10.66
N ASN A 180 -16.28 7.91 9.60
CA ASN A 180 -17.65 7.65 9.16
C ASN A 180 -17.73 7.43 7.64
N TRP A 181 -18.92 7.12 7.15
CA TRP A 181 -19.17 6.80 5.74
C TRP A 181 -18.90 7.97 4.78
N ASP A 182 -18.94 9.21 5.27
CA ASP A 182 -18.72 10.42 4.46
C ASP A 182 -17.23 10.77 4.38
N ASN A 183 -16.52 10.71 5.51
CA ASN A 183 -15.13 11.16 5.59
C ASN A 183 -14.10 10.09 5.19
N ALA A 184 -14.38 8.80 5.42
CA ALA A 184 -13.41 7.74 5.15
C ALA A 184 -13.07 7.62 3.66
N PRO A 185 -14.04 7.59 2.72
CA PRO A 185 -13.72 7.52 1.29
C PRO A 185 -12.93 8.73 0.80
N GLN A 186 -13.24 9.92 1.33
CA GLN A 186 -12.54 11.16 0.97
C GLN A 186 -11.10 11.14 1.48
N MET A 187 -10.85 10.69 2.72
CA MET A 187 -9.48 10.55 3.23
C MET A 187 -8.65 9.55 2.41
N VAL A 188 -9.24 8.41 2.04
CA VAL A 188 -8.57 7.41 1.20
C VAL A 188 -8.23 7.99 -0.18
N HIS A 189 -9.14 8.79 -0.77
CA HIS A 189 -8.86 9.48 -2.03
C HIS A 189 -7.65 10.42 -1.91
N GLU A 190 -7.59 11.26 -0.88
CA GLU A 190 -6.49 12.20 -0.67
C GLU A 190 -5.16 11.49 -0.40
N LEU A 191 -5.17 10.38 0.36
CA LEU A 191 -4.00 9.55 0.57
C LEU A 191 -3.48 8.94 -0.73
N ASN A 192 -4.38 8.46 -1.60
CA ASN A 192 -4.01 7.92 -2.90
C ASN A 192 -3.42 9.00 -3.82
N SER A 193 -4.00 10.20 -3.83
CA SER A 193 -3.45 11.33 -4.58
C SER A 193 -2.04 11.70 -4.10
N ALA A 194 -1.85 11.81 -2.78
CA ALA A 194 -0.56 12.12 -2.18
C ALA A 194 0.50 11.05 -2.50
N ALA A 195 0.13 9.76 -2.44
CA ALA A 195 1.00 8.66 -2.80
C ALA A 195 1.43 8.73 -4.28
N ALA A 196 0.48 9.00 -5.18
CA ALA A 196 0.75 9.13 -6.62
C ALA A 196 1.65 10.33 -6.93
N ASP A 197 1.49 11.46 -6.23
CA ASP A 197 2.35 12.64 -6.40
C ASP A 197 3.80 12.36 -5.95
N ILE A 198 3.97 11.66 -4.83
CA ILE A 198 5.30 11.24 -4.33
C ILE A 198 5.97 10.23 -5.28
N GLU A 199 5.19 9.36 -5.92
CA GLU A 199 5.69 8.48 -7.00
C GLU A 199 6.20 9.26 -8.21
N ARG A 200 5.55 10.38 -8.54
CA ARG A 200 5.90 11.26 -9.65
C ARG A 200 7.03 12.24 -9.33
N ASN A 201 7.72 12.09 -8.20
CA ASN A 201 8.79 12.98 -7.72
C ASN A 201 8.30 14.40 -7.37
N ALA A 202 7.07 14.56 -6.92
CA ALA A 202 6.62 15.83 -6.35
C ALA A 202 7.42 16.18 -5.08
N TYR A 203 7.45 17.46 -4.70
CA TYR A 203 8.15 17.90 -3.51
C TYR A 203 7.40 17.46 -2.24
N ASN A 204 7.96 16.45 -1.54
CA ASN A 204 7.34 15.76 -0.40
C ASN A 204 6.67 16.69 0.61
N LYS A 205 7.34 17.78 1.00
CA LYS A 205 6.85 18.71 2.02
C LYS A 205 5.55 19.41 1.63
N ILE A 206 5.40 19.79 0.36
CA ILE A 206 4.15 20.40 -0.13
C ILE A 206 3.03 19.37 -0.15
N VAL A 207 3.31 18.16 -0.66
CA VAL A 207 2.33 17.07 -0.74
C VAL A 207 1.82 16.68 0.66
N LEU A 208 2.73 16.53 1.63
CA LEU A 208 2.39 16.16 3.01
C LEU A 208 1.63 17.26 3.74
N LEU A 209 1.98 18.53 3.51
CA LEU A 209 1.25 19.66 4.07
C LEU A 209 -0.17 19.75 3.51
N ASP A 210 -0.32 19.61 2.19
CA ASP A 210 -1.64 19.60 1.52
C ASP A 210 -2.51 18.45 2.06
N LEU A 211 -1.95 17.24 2.16
CA LEU A 211 -2.62 16.10 2.77
C LEU A 211 -3.08 16.41 4.21
N ALA A 212 -2.20 16.97 5.06
CA ALA A 212 -2.52 17.31 6.44
C ALA A 212 -3.67 18.31 6.55
N LEU A 213 -3.68 19.35 5.69
CA LEU A 213 -4.75 20.36 5.63
C LEU A 213 -6.09 19.73 5.24
N LYS A 214 -6.09 18.88 4.21
CA LYS A 214 -7.30 18.21 3.73
C LYS A 214 -7.83 17.21 4.76
N VAL A 215 -6.97 16.38 5.36
CA VAL A 215 -7.36 15.45 6.42
C VAL A 215 -7.93 16.20 7.63
N THR A 216 -7.33 17.32 8.04
CA THR A 216 -7.86 18.18 9.13
C THR A 216 -9.25 18.74 8.82
N LYS A 217 -9.56 18.99 7.55
CA LYS A 217 -10.90 19.44 7.11
C LYS A 217 -11.92 18.30 7.12
N LEU A 218 -11.50 17.08 6.80
CA LEU A 218 -12.35 15.88 6.69
C LEU A 218 -12.65 15.23 8.04
N ILE A 219 -11.70 15.28 8.97
CA ILE A 219 -11.90 14.90 10.36
C ILE A 219 -12.63 16.05 11.06
N LYS A 220 -13.92 16.20 10.75
CA LYS A 220 -14.82 17.13 11.43
C LYS A 220 -15.34 16.49 12.72
N LYS A 221 -15.44 17.34 13.74
CA LYS A 221 -16.07 17.07 15.03
C LYS A 221 -17.58 16.89 14.87
#